data_AF-A0AAW4JL22-F1
#
_entry.id   AF-A0AAW4JL22-F1
#
_cell.length_a   1.000
_cell.length_b   1.000
_cell.length_c   1.000
_cell.angle_alpha   90.00
_cell.angle_beta   90.00
_cell.angle_gamma   90.00
#
_symmetry.space_group_name_H-M   'P 1'
#
loop_
_entity.id
_entity.type
_entity.pdbx_description
1 polymer ?
#
loop_
_entity_poly.entity_id
_entity_poly.type
_entity_poly.pdbx_seq_one_letter_code
_entity_poly.pdbx_strand_id
1 'polypeptide(L)'
;MKTNRIIPILLTCAVLSLAACGDEKPSTTAGPAATSASAVPSTAAPSPSAAAVSDKELCTAAEKINKDMRAKLMAVVQGGGDLTKQTGAILTELGDRVTELAGTAGDGKAATALKEFGAEAGKAGSAADPGTAADNPAMEKASKDINAACKTAGAPTTF
;
A
#
# COMPACT_ATOMS: atom_id res chain seq x y z
N MET A 1 -48.93 3.39 34.76
CA MET A 1 -49.45 2.04 34.43
C MET A 1 -49.22 1.75 32.95
N LYS A 2 -49.36 0.47 32.55
CA LYS A 2 -49.19 -0.10 31.20
C LYS A 2 -47.74 -0.43 30.81
N THR A 3 -47.55 -1.70 30.44
CA THR A 3 -46.29 -2.45 30.32
C THR A 3 -46.16 -3.03 28.90
N ASN A 4 -45.01 -3.67 28.61
CA ASN A 4 -44.78 -4.74 27.62
C ASN A 4 -44.53 -4.34 26.15
N ARG A 5 -43.68 -5.04 25.35
CA ARG A 5 -42.65 -6.10 25.60
C ARG A 5 -41.90 -6.45 24.28
N ILE A 6 -40.65 -6.94 24.38
CA ILE A 6 -39.96 -7.93 23.47
C ILE A 6 -39.68 -7.39 22.03
N ILE A 7 -38.51 -7.57 21.38
CA ILE A 7 -37.90 -8.81 20.84
C ILE A 7 -36.36 -8.78 20.89
N PRO A 8 -35.66 -9.88 21.28
CA PRO A 8 -34.23 -10.07 21.05
C PRO A 8 -33.95 -10.78 19.71
N ILE A 9 -32.98 -10.32 18.93
CA ILE A 9 -32.45 -11.07 17.78
C ILE A 9 -31.12 -11.72 18.18
N LEU A 10 -31.13 -13.04 18.30
CA LEU A 10 -29.93 -13.86 18.34
C LEU A 10 -29.39 -14.00 16.91
N LEU A 11 -28.13 -13.63 16.68
CA LEU A 11 -27.44 -13.93 15.42
C LEU A 11 -26.25 -14.87 15.71
N THR A 12 -26.47 -16.15 15.47
CA THR A 12 -25.45 -17.21 15.60
C THR A 12 -24.83 -17.56 14.25
N CYS A 13 -23.64 -18.16 14.30
CA CYS A 13 -22.93 -18.87 13.22
C CYS A 13 -22.33 -18.04 12.06
N ALA A 14 -21.00 -17.94 12.07
CA ALA A 14 -20.19 -18.73 11.12
C ALA A 14 -18.77 -18.95 11.67
N VAL A 15 -18.41 -20.20 11.97
CA VAL A 15 -17.01 -20.60 12.15
C VAL A 15 -16.40 -20.86 10.77
N LEU A 16 -15.40 -20.08 10.39
CA LEU A 16 -14.60 -20.33 9.19
C LEU A 16 -13.34 -21.10 9.58
N SER A 17 -13.40 -22.41 9.33
CA SER A 17 -12.33 -23.36 9.63
C SER A 17 -11.04 -23.02 8.87
N LEU A 18 -9.93 -22.91 9.61
CA LEU A 18 -8.59 -22.80 9.04
C LEU A 18 -8.15 -24.17 8.50
N ALA A 19 -8.46 -24.45 7.23
CA ALA A 19 -7.96 -25.63 6.53
C ALA A 19 -6.55 -25.35 5.99
N ALA A 20 -5.55 -25.92 6.65
CA ALA A 20 -4.23 -26.16 6.07
C ALA A 20 -4.20 -27.53 5.36
N CYS A 21 -3.15 -27.80 4.57
CA CYS A 21 -3.02 -28.85 3.54
C CYS A 21 -3.93 -28.65 2.31
N GLY A 22 -3.53 -29.00 1.09
CA GLY A 22 -2.29 -29.63 0.62
C GLY A 22 -2.57 -30.56 -0.59
N ASP A 23 -1.54 -30.81 -1.41
CA ASP A 23 -1.43 -31.86 -2.45
C ASP A 23 -1.97 -31.61 -3.90
N GLU A 24 -1.00 -31.34 -4.80
CA GLU A 24 -0.58 -32.11 -5.99
C GLU A 24 -1.54 -32.72 -7.07
N LYS A 25 -1.27 -32.36 -8.35
CA LYS A 25 -1.35 -33.09 -9.66
C LYS A 25 -2.59 -33.91 -10.12
N PRO A 26 -2.88 -33.97 -11.44
CA PRO A 26 -2.12 -34.78 -12.44
C PRO A 26 -1.76 -33.98 -13.73
N SER A 27 -1.24 -34.50 -14.86
CA SER A 27 -1.00 -35.88 -15.35
C SER A 27 0.31 -35.99 -16.20
N THR A 28 0.33 -36.79 -17.29
CA THR A 28 1.51 -37.19 -18.10
C THR A 28 1.29 -37.15 -19.64
N THR A 29 2.35 -37.01 -20.44
CA THR A 29 2.73 -37.98 -21.52
C THR A 29 4.14 -37.71 -22.12
N ALA A 30 4.75 -38.71 -22.78
CA ALA A 30 6.11 -38.73 -23.38
C ALA A 30 6.12 -38.35 -24.89
N GLY A 31 7.23 -38.23 -25.64
CA GLY A 31 8.65 -38.61 -25.46
C GLY A 31 9.58 -37.95 -26.53
N PRO A 32 10.81 -38.46 -26.81
CA PRO A 32 11.93 -37.65 -27.37
C PRO A 32 12.33 -37.87 -28.85
N ALA A 33 12.94 -36.86 -29.50
CA ALA A 33 14.01 -37.03 -30.53
C ALA A 33 14.72 -35.72 -31.01
N ALA A 34 16.01 -35.60 -30.67
CA ALA A 34 17.20 -35.14 -31.43
C ALA A 34 17.21 -34.09 -32.60
N THR A 35 18.24 -33.22 -32.53
CA THR A 35 19.07 -32.61 -33.61
C THR A 35 18.57 -31.38 -34.42
N SER A 36 19.15 -30.21 -34.16
CA SER A 36 20.20 -29.59 -35.02
C SER A 36 20.61 -28.19 -34.53
N ALA A 37 21.86 -27.80 -34.76
CA ALA A 37 22.39 -26.50 -34.36
C ALA A 37 21.94 -25.37 -35.31
N SER A 38 21.73 -24.17 -34.75
CA SER A 38 21.84 -22.91 -35.49
C SER A 38 22.29 -21.78 -34.57
N ALA A 39 22.80 -20.70 -35.16
CA ALA A 39 23.71 -19.75 -34.52
C ALA A 39 23.17 -19.08 -33.24
N VAL A 40 24.05 -18.90 -32.26
CA VAL A 40 23.85 -18.04 -31.09
C VAL A 40 23.99 -16.58 -31.54
N PRO A 41 22.93 -15.75 -31.47
CA PRO A 41 23.11 -14.30 -31.48
C PRO A 41 23.80 -13.93 -30.18
N SER A 42 24.81 -13.06 -30.22
CA SER A 42 25.33 -12.43 -28.99
C SER A 42 24.28 -11.46 -28.44
N THR A 43 23.26 -11.99 -27.77
CA THR A 43 22.42 -11.20 -26.88
C THR A 43 23.31 -10.71 -25.75
N ALA A 44 23.61 -9.41 -25.75
CA ALA A 44 24.31 -8.78 -24.64
C ALA A 44 23.58 -9.16 -23.34
N ALA A 45 24.33 -9.67 -22.36
CA ALA A 45 23.74 -9.99 -21.07
C ALA A 45 23.03 -8.74 -20.54
N PRO A 46 21.77 -8.84 -20.10
CA PRO A 46 21.11 -7.69 -19.49
C PRO A 46 21.99 -7.22 -18.33
N SER A 47 22.35 -5.94 -18.34
CA SER A 47 23.01 -5.33 -17.18
C SER A 47 22.15 -5.64 -15.95
N PRO A 48 22.75 -5.94 -14.78
CA PRO A 48 21.97 -6.21 -13.58
C PRO A 48 21.28 -4.91 -13.16
N SER A 49 20.05 -4.71 -13.63
CA SER A 49 19.12 -3.77 -13.01
C SER A 49 19.06 -4.14 -11.54
N ALA A 50 19.30 -3.15 -10.67
CA ALA A 50 19.11 -3.34 -9.24
C ALA A 50 17.71 -3.91 -9.03
N ALA A 51 17.62 -5.02 -8.29
CA ALA A 51 16.35 -5.69 -8.07
C ALA A 51 15.40 -4.71 -7.36
N ALA A 52 14.31 -4.35 -8.04
CA ALA A 52 13.28 -3.52 -7.45
C ALA A 52 12.75 -4.15 -6.17
N VAL A 53 12.51 -3.35 -5.14
CA VAL A 53 11.89 -3.83 -3.89
C VAL A 53 10.53 -4.44 -4.19
N SER A 54 10.19 -5.53 -3.49
CA SER A 54 8.90 -6.19 -3.66
C SER A 54 7.74 -5.30 -3.19
N ASP A 55 6.55 -5.42 -3.80
CA ASP A 55 5.36 -4.68 -3.36
C ASP A 55 5.08 -4.88 -1.84
N LYS A 56 5.43 -6.05 -1.29
CA LYS A 56 5.25 -6.35 0.13
C LYS A 56 6.19 -5.55 1.03
N GLU A 57 7.46 -5.42 0.64
CA GLU A 57 8.45 -4.59 1.35
C GLU A 57 8.11 -3.10 1.20
N LEU A 58 7.76 -2.69 -0.02
CA LEU A 58 7.33 -1.33 -0.35
C LEU A 58 6.15 -0.87 0.52
N CYS A 59 5.10 -1.67 0.58
CA CYS A 59 3.94 -1.41 1.43
C CYS A 59 4.27 -1.42 2.93
N THR A 60 5.18 -2.29 3.37
CA THR A 60 5.62 -2.33 4.78
C THR A 60 6.40 -1.05 5.16
N ALA A 61 7.26 -0.57 4.26
CA ALA A 61 7.98 0.69 4.45
C ALA A 61 7.02 1.90 4.41
N ALA A 62 6.05 1.91 3.50
CA ALA A 62 5.06 2.96 3.39
C ALA A 62 4.15 3.02 4.65
N GLU A 63 3.75 1.88 5.20
CA GLU A 63 2.95 1.81 6.43
C GLU A 63 3.73 2.38 7.62
N LYS A 64 5.05 2.12 7.68
CA LYS A 64 5.94 2.72 8.67
C LYS A 64 6.04 4.24 8.53
N ILE A 65 6.12 4.77 7.31
CA ILE A 65 6.10 6.23 7.06
C ILE A 65 4.77 6.82 7.53
N ASN A 66 3.63 6.23 7.17
CA ASN A 66 2.31 6.70 7.61
C ASN A 66 2.19 6.74 9.14
N LYS A 67 2.62 5.68 9.84
CA LYS A 67 2.60 5.62 11.32
C LYS A 67 3.46 6.71 11.95
N ASP A 68 4.66 6.94 11.42
CA ASP A 68 5.57 8.00 11.87
C ASP A 68 4.97 9.40 11.67
N MET A 69 4.38 9.67 10.49
CA MET A 69 3.75 10.97 10.20
C MET A 69 2.48 11.20 11.01
N ARG A 70 1.67 10.15 11.25
CA ARG A 70 0.55 10.20 12.22
C ARG A 70 1.04 10.52 13.63
N ALA A 71 2.14 9.91 14.08
CA ALA A 71 2.72 10.20 15.40
C ALA A 71 3.19 11.66 15.51
N LYS A 72 3.86 12.19 14.47
CA LYS A 72 4.21 13.63 14.38
C LYS A 72 2.98 14.52 14.43
N LEU A 73 1.92 14.21 13.68
CA LEU A 73 0.68 14.99 13.67
C LEU A 73 0.01 15.00 15.06
N MET A 74 -0.07 13.84 15.73
CA MET A 74 -0.59 13.76 17.10
C MET A 74 0.28 14.54 18.08
N ALA A 75 1.61 14.56 17.92
CA ALA A 75 2.50 15.36 18.76
C ALA A 75 2.30 16.87 18.56
N VAL A 76 2.10 17.32 17.31
CA VAL A 76 1.74 18.70 16.96
C VAL A 76 0.42 19.13 17.61
N VAL A 77 -0.63 18.31 17.49
CA VAL A 77 -1.95 18.57 18.10
C VAL A 77 -1.86 18.66 19.63
N GLN A 78 -1.01 17.85 20.27
CA GLN A 78 -0.80 17.87 21.73
C GLN A 78 0.11 19.00 22.22
N GLY A 79 1.14 19.36 21.44
CA GLY A 79 2.10 20.42 21.80
C GLY A 79 1.59 21.83 21.56
N GLY A 80 0.65 21.99 20.62
CA GLY A 80 0.11 23.29 20.22
C GLY A 80 1.10 24.16 19.45
N GLY A 81 0.72 25.42 19.23
CA GLY A 81 1.44 26.37 18.38
C GLY A 81 0.75 26.58 17.03
N ASP A 82 1.52 26.90 15.99
CA ASP A 82 1.02 27.10 14.63
C ASP A 82 0.71 25.75 13.97
N LEU A 83 -0.49 25.22 14.25
CA LEU A 83 -0.98 23.95 13.71
C LEU A 83 -1.01 23.95 12.17
N THR A 84 -1.25 25.10 11.53
CA THR A 84 -1.29 25.23 10.07
C THR A 84 0.10 24.98 9.47
N LYS A 85 1.13 25.70 9.93
CA LYS A 85 2.52 25.45 9.48
C LYS A 85 3.00 24.05 9.81
N GLN A 86 2.72 23.57 11.01
CA GLN A 86 3.23 22.28 11.46
C GLN A 86 2.56 21.11 10.71
N THR A 87 1.25 21.20 10.45
CA THR A 87 0.52 20.25 9.58
C THR A 87 1.05 20.31 8.14
N GLY A 88 1.27 21.52 7.60
CA GLY A 88 1.83 21.69 6.25
C GLY A 88 3.21 21.04 6.09
N ALA A 89 4.09 21.23 7.07
CA ALA A 89 5.41 20.61 7.09
C ALA A 89 5.33 19.07 7.17
N ILE A 90 4.43 18.51 7.98
CA ILE A 90 4.24 17.04 8.09
C ILE A 90 3.68 16.45 6.79
N LEU A 91 2.73 17.12 6.15
CA LEU A 91 2.17 16.66 4.87
C LEU A 91 3.20 16.74 3.72
N THR A 92 4.06 17.77 3.73
CA THR A 92 5.19 17.87 2.81
C THR A 92 6.20 16.73 3.06
N GLU A 93 6.62 16.50 4.30
CA GLU A 93 7.55 15.41 4.65
C GLU A 93 6.97 14.03 4.30
N LEU A 94 5.66 13.83 4.53
CA LEU A 94 4.94 12.63 4.11
C LEU A 94 4.98 12.46 2.58
N GLY A 95 4.71 13.54 1.84
CA GLY A 95 4.75 13.55 0.38
C GLY A 95 6.12 13.17 -0.17
N ASP A 96 7.17 13.82 0.35
CA ASP A 96 8.57 13.58 -0.05
C ASP A 96 8.98 12.13 0.22
N ARG A 97 8.79 11.65 1.46
CA ARG A 97 9.24 10.31 1.89
C ARG A 97 8.49 9.18 1.18
N VAL A 98 7.20 9.36 0.91
CA VAL A 98 6.43 8.38 0.14
C VAL A 98 6.83 8.38 -1.34
N THR A 99 7.11 9.56 -1.91
CA THR A 99 7.58 9.68 -3.30
C THR A 99 8.97 9.08 -3.49
N GLU A 100 9.91 9.36 -2.57
CA GLU A 100 11.25 8.75 -2.53
C GLU A 100 11.15 7.22 -2.47
N LEU A 101 10.37 6.70 -1.51
CA LEU A 101 10.15 5.27 -1.35
C LEU A 101 9.58 4.63 -2.62
N ALA A 102 8.58 5.26 -3.25
CA ALA A 102 8.00 4.77 -4.50
C ALA A 102 8.95 4.88 -5.71
N GLY A 103 9.99 5.70 -5.62
CA GLY A 103 11.10 5.76 -6.57
C GLY A 103 12.07 4.57 -6.47
N THR A 104 12.09 3.83 -5.35
CA THR A 104 12.89 2.60 -5.19
C THR A 104 12.24 1.34 -5.79
N ALA A 105 10.95 1.43 -6.13
CA ALA A 105 10.15 0.33 -6.65
C ALA A 105 10.09 0.32 -8.18
N GLY A 106 9.75 -0.85 -8.73
CA GLY A 106 9.35 -0.97 -10.13
C GLY A 106 7.94 -0.45 -10.38
N ASP A 107 7.44 -0.61 -11.60
CA ASP A 107 6.13 -0.09 -12.05
C ASP A 107 4.92 -0.91 -11.55
N GLY A 108 4.94 -1.28 -10.26
CA GLY A 108 3.85 -1.97 -9.56
C GLY A 108 2.71 -1.03 -9.17
N LYS A 109 1.51 -1.59 -8.98
CA LYS A 109 0.31 -0.81 -8.58
C LYS A 109 0.50 -0.06 -7.27
N ALA A 110 1.21 -0.65 -6.30
CA ALA A 110 1.53 0.01 -5.04
C ALA A 110 2.46 1.23 -5.26
N ALA A 111 3.49 1.10 -6.12
CA ALA A 111 4.39 2.20 -6.44
C ALA A 111 3.66 3.37 -7.13
N THR A 112 2.74 3.09 -8.06
CA THR A 112 1.91 4.14 -8.70
C THR A 112 1.00 4.83 -7.69
N ALA A 113 0.27 4.06 -6.86
CA ALA A 113 -0.62 4.63 -5.86
C ALA A 113 0.12 5.45 -4.78
N LEU A 114 1.34 5.03 -4.41
CA LEU A 114 2.22 5.79 -3.52
C LEU A 114 2.73 7.09 -4.19
N LYS A 115 3.09 7.08 -5.47
CA LYS A 115 3.44 8.31 -6.23
C LYS A 115 2.27 9.30 -6.27
N GLU A 116 1.05 8.82 -6.55
CA GLU A 116 -0.17 9.64 -6.52
C GLU A 116 -0.41 10.23 -5.12
N PHE A 117 -0.38 9.41 -4.07
CA PHE A 117 -0.55 9.85 -2.69
C PHE A 117 0.51 10.86 -2.26
N GLY A 118 1.79 10.61 -2.59
CA GLY A 118 2.90 11.48 -2.24
C GLY A 118 2.77 12.87 -2.89
N ALA A 119 2.35 12.90 -4.17
CA ALA A 119 2.09 14.15 -4.88
C ALA A 119 0.92 14.94 -4.27
N GLU A 120 -0.20 14.30 -3.92
CA GLU A 120 -1.32 15.00 -3.28
C GLU A 120 -1.00 15.45 -1.85
N ALA A 121 -0.24 14.66 -1.07
CA ALA A 121 0.24 15.07 0.25
C ALA A 121 1.17 16.30 0.17
N GLY A 122 2.11 16.34 -0.78
CA GLY A 122 2.97 17.51 -1.01
C GLY A 122 2.21 18.77 -1.45
N LYS A 123 1.18 18.61 -2.31
CA LYS A 123 0.26 19.70 -2.67
C LYS A 123 -0.49 20.23 -1.45
N ALA A 124 -1.05 19.33 -0.64
CA ALA A 124 -1.77 19.71 0.59
C ALA A 124 -0.83 20.41 1.58
N GLY A 125 0.38 19.89 1.78
CA GLY A 125 1.39 20.48 2.65
C GLY A 125 1.81 21.91 2.27
N SER A 126 1.71 22.23 0.97
CA SER A 126 2.02 23.55 0.40
C SER A 126 0.81 24.51 0.36
N ALA A 127 -0.38 24.09 0.77
CA ALA A 127 -1.60 24.88 0.71
C ALA A 127 -1.70 25.91 1.85
N ALA A 128 -2.56 26.93 1.67
CA ALA A 128 -2.86 27.91 2.72
C ALA A 128 -3.61 27.30 3.92
N ASP A 129 -4.42 26.26 3.68
CA ASP A 129 -5.04 25.42 4.69
C ASP A 129 -4.70 23.95 4.39
N PRO A 130 -3.60 23.42 4.95
CA PRO A 130 -3.12 22.06 4.63
C PRO A 130 -4.06 20.94 5.09
N GLY A 131 -4.81 21.16 6.19
CA GLY A 131 -5.75 20.17 6.72
C GLY A 131 -6.93 19.97 5.78
N THR A 132 -7.56 21.07 5.36
CA THR A 132 -8.65 21.07 4.38
C THR A 132 -8.17 20.63 3.00
N ALA A 133 -6.95 20.99 2.60
CA ALA A 133 -6.38 20.55 1.33
C ALA A 133 -6.07 19.04 1.29
N ALA A 134 -5.77 18.41 2.45
CA ALA A 134 -5.59 16.96 2.55
C ALA A 134 -6.92 16.19 2.58
N ASP A 135 -8.00 16.79 3.07
CA ASP A 135 -9.35 16.21 3.04
C ASP A 135 -9.99 16.38 1.66
N ASN A 136 -9.48 15.63 0.68
CA ASN A 136 -9.89 15.70 -0.71
C ASN A 136 -10.07 14.30 -1.34
N PRO A 137 -10.93 14.15 -2.37
CA PRO A 137 -11.25 12.85 -2.96
C PRO A 137 -10.07 12.17 -3.68
N ALA A 138 -9.04 12.91 -4.10
CA ALA A 138 -7.83 12.33 -4.69
C ALA A 138 -6.92 11.69 -3.62
N MET A 139 -6.73 12.34 -2.46
CA MET A 139 -6.07 11.72 -1.29
C MET A 139 -6.83 10.47 -0.83
N GLU A 140 -8.16 10.54 -0.71
CA GLU A 140 -8.98 9.41 -0.29
C GLU A 140 -8.89 8.23 -1.27
N LYS A 141 -8.96 8.49 -2.58
CA LYS A 141 -8.75 7.49 -3.63
C LYS A 141 -7.35 6.89 -3.54
N ALA A 142 -6.30 7.71 -3.45
CA ALA A 142 -4.93 7.22 -3.41
C ALA A 142 -4.68 6.32 -2.18
N SER A 143 -5.20 6.68 -1.00
CA SER A 143 -5.18 5.81 0.18
C SER A 143 -5.93 4.49 -0.03
N LYS A 144 -7.09 4.50 -0.69
CA LYS A 144 -7.84 3.28 -1.03
C LYS A 144 -7.07 2.38 -2.00
N ASP A 145 -6.42 2.97 -3.00
CA ASP A 145 -5.62 2.25 -4.00
C ASP A 145 -4.34 1.65 -3.41
N ILE A 146 -3.65 2.38 -2.51
CA ILE A 146 -2.53 1.84 -1.72
C ILE A 146 -3.03 0.64 -0.89
N ASN A 147 -4.10 0.81 -0.12
CA ASN A 147 -4.67 -0.27 0.70
C ASN A 147 -5.03 -1.50 -0.14
N ALA A 148 -5.63 -1.33 -1.31
CA ALA A 148 -5.97 -2.41 -2.22
C ALA A 148 -4.72 -3.14 -2.76
N ALA A 149 -3.72 -2.39 -3.24
CA ALA A 149 -2.47 -2.95 -3.76
C ALA A 149 -1.68 -3.69 -2.66
N CYS A 150 -1.55 -3.09 -1.48
CA CYS A 150 -0.86 -3.68 -0.34
C CYS A 150 -1.57 -4.93 0.20
N LYS A 151 -2.91 -4.96 0.16
CA LYS A 151 -3.69 -6.18 0.47
C LYS A 151 -3.36 -7.32 -0.49
N THR A 152 -3.30 -7.04 -1.79
CA THR A 152 -2.90 -8.04 -2.81
C THR A 152 -1.47 -8.52 -2.62
N ALA A 153 -0.56 -7.67 -2.14
CA ALA A 153 0.83 -8.02 -1.82
C ALA A 153 1.01 -8.78 -0.49
N GLY A 154 -0.06 -9.04 0.28
CA GLY A 154 0.03 -9.66 1.60
C GLY A 154 0.77 -8.79 2.63
N ALA A 155 0.64 -7.46 2.49
CA ALA A 155 1.25 -6.44 3.33
C ALA A 155 0.19 -5.80 4.26
N PRO A 156 0.59 -5.04 5.30
CA PRO A 156 -0.35 -4.27 6.10
C PRO A 156 -1.16 -3.27 5.26
N THR A 157 -2.37 -2.95 5.74
CA THR A 157 -3.36 -2.07 5.08
C THR A 157 -3.87 -1.03 6.09
N THR A 158 -2.96 -0.20 6.59
CA THR A 158 -3.31 0.91 7.51
C THR A 158 -2.58 2.17 7.04
N PHE A 159 -3.14 2.72 5.97
CA PHE A 159 -2.78 3.98 5.34
C PHE A 159 -3.89 4.98 5.65
#